data_AF-A0A257IZ07-F1
#
_entry.id   AF-A0A257IZ07-F1
#
_cell.length_a   1.000
_cell.length_b   1.000
_cell.length_c   1.000
_cell.angle_alpha   90.00
_cell.angle_beta   90.00
_cell.angle_gamma   90.00
#
_symmetry.space_group_name_H-M   'P 1'
#
loop_
_entity.id
_entity.type
_entity.pdbx_description
1 polymer ?
#
loop_
_entity_poly.entity_id
_entity_poly.type
_entity_poly.pdbx_seq_one_letter_code
_entity_poly.pdbx_strand_id
1 'polypeptide(L)'
;MVDKNKNYVIELVAKNLANSERLDPPKSNYSVWIITDDNLTKNIGQLNNSNGKRTTLKTLTAFNVKEIFITAENQGDLSYPMGTEISRTTFGDSKMKKLTSN
;
A
#
# COMPACT_ATOMS: atom_id res chain seq x y z
N MET A 1 17.04 -11.92 -25.91
CA MET A 1 16.37 -10.62 -25.68
C MET A 1 15.87 -10.67 -24.26
N VAL A 2 16.36 -9.80 -23.37
CA VAL A 2 16.04 -9.85 -21.95
C VAL A 2 15.12 -8.67 -21.67
N ASP A 3 13.86 -8.94 -21.36
CA ASP A 3 13.02 -7.98 -20.64
C ASP A 3 13.68 -7.75 -19.28
N LYS A 4 14.55 -6.73 -19.22
CA LYS A 4 15.36 -6.34 -18.06
C LYS A 4 14.53 -5.66 -16.96
N ASN A 5 13.24 -5.47 -17.19
CA ASN A 5 12.36 -4.77 -16.28
C ASN A 5 11.81 -5.79 -15.29
N LYS A 6 12.58 -6.11 -14.25
CA LYS A 6 12.14 -6.90 -13.09
C LYS A 6 11.07 -6.14 -12.30
N ASN A 7 9.93 -5.87 -12.94
CA ASN A 7 8.80 -5.20 -12.34
C ASN A 7 8.09 -6.19 -11.41
N TYR A 8 7.91 -5.78 -10.18
CA TYR A 8 7.13 -6.50 -9.19
C TYR A 8 5.67 -6.06 -9.27
N VAL A 9 4.77 -7.04 -9.28
CA VAL A 9 3.33 -6.81 -9.12
C VAL A 9 3.04 -6.78 -7.62
N ILE A 10 2.55 -5.64 -7.14
CA ILE A 10 2.03 -5.52 -5.78
C ILE A 10 0.51 -5.55 -5.88
N GLU A 11 -0.10 -6.54 -5.23
CA GLU A 11 -1.54 -6.60 -5.02
C GLU A 11 -1.82 -6.48 -3.52
N LEU A 12 -2.36 -5.33 -3.12
CA LEU A 12 -2.79 -5.05 -1.75
C LEU A 12 -4.30 -5.21 -1.67
N VAL A 13 -4.76 -6.08 -0.78
CA VAL A 13 -6.19 -6.29 -0.51
C VAL A 13 -6.50 -5.85 0.91
N ALA A 14 -7.10 -4.67 1.05
CA ALA A 14 -7.64 -4.21 2.32
C ALA A 14 -9.06 -4.75 2.51
N LYS A 15 -9.29 -5.50 3.58
CA LYS A 15 -10.61 -6.02 3.98
C LYS A 15 -11.08 -5.32 5.24
N ASN A 16 -12.39 -5.07 5.35
CA ASN A 16 -12.99 -4.41 6.52
C ASN A 16 -12.33 -3.06 6.86
N LEU A 17 -11.82 -2.36 5.84
CA LEU A 17 -11.30 -1.01 6.02
C LEU A 17 -12.49 -0.11 6.31
N ALA A 18 -12.48 0.52 7.49
CA ALA A 18 -13.52 1.49 7.84
C ALA A 18 -13.55 2.60 6.78
N ASN A 19 -14.69 3.25 6.61
CA ASN A 19 -14.74 4.47 5.81
C ASN A 19 -13.83 5.51 6.50
N SER A 20 -12.95 6.18 5.75
CA SER A 20 -12.01 7.17 6.27
C SER A 20 -12.72 8.32 6.99
N GLU A 21 -13.94 8.66 6.58
CA GLU A 21 -14.78 9.67 7.23
C GLU A 21 -15.30 9.23 8.61
N ARG A 22 -15.25 7.93 8.92
CA ARG A 22 -15.65 7.36 10.22
C ARG A 22 -14.49 7.23 11.21
N LEU A 23 -13.27 7.58 10.80
CA LEU A 23 -12.14 7.65 11.72
C LEU A 23 -12.31 8.83 12.68
N ASP A 24 -11.63 8.78 13.82
CA ASP A 24 -11.56 9.88 14.78
C ASP A 24 -10.09 10.29 14.98
N PRO A 25 -9.64 11.42 14.43
CA PRO A 25 -10.39 12.38 13.60
C PRO A 25 -10.68 11.85 12.19
N PRO A 26 -11.75 12.33 11.52
CA PRO A 26 -12.10 11.90 10.16
C PRO A 26 -11.02 12.26 9.16
N LYS A 27 -10.80 11.36 8.18
CA LYS A 27 -9.78 11.49 7.12
C LYS A 27 -10.41 11.42 5.74
N SER A 28 -9.72 11.98 4.75
CA SER A 28 -10.20 12.06 3.37
C SER A 28 -9.97 10.75 2.62
N ASN A 29 -8.81 10.12 2.82
CA ASN A 29 -8.42 8.94 2.08
C ASN A 29 -7.42 8.07 2.86
N TYR A 30 -7.20 6.85 2.37
CA TYR A 30 -6.07 6.05 2.78
C TYR A 30 -4.97 6.10 1.70
N SER A 31 -3.74 6.38 2.08
CA SER A 31 -2.58 6.37 1.19
C SER A 31 -1.76 5.12 1.44
N VAL A 32 -1.26 4.51 0.37
CA VAL A 32 -0.44 3.29 0.41
C VAL A 32 0.99 3.65 0.09
N TRP A 33 1.88 3.28 1.00
CA TRP A 33 3.30 3.58 0.96
C TRP A 33 4.11 2.30 0.90
N ILE A 34 5.22 2.37 0.19
CA ILE A 34 6.25 1.34 0.20
C ILE A 34 7.53 1.89 0.79
N ILE A 35 8.26 1.05 1.52
CA ILE A 35 9.66 1.27 1.89
C ILE A 35 10.49 0.36 1.01
N THR A 36 11.41 0.94 0.22
CA THR A 36 12.35 0.17 -0.60
C THR A 36 13.53 -0.33 0.22
N ASP A 37 14.33 -1.24 -0.34
CA ASP A 37 15.56 -1.72 0.31
C ASP A 37 16.55 -0.58 0.62
N ASP A 38 16.55 0.49 -0.19
CA ASP A 38 17.32 1.72 0.03
C ASP A 38 16.72 2.63 1.13
N ASN A 39 15.74 2.14 1.90
CA ASN A 39 14.96 2.88 2.89
C ASN A 39 14.25 4.12 2.34
N LEU A 40 13.90 4.13 1.04
CA LEU A 40 13.12 5.20 0.44
C LEU A 40 11.63 4.93 0.64
N THR A 41 10.90 5.94 1.13
CA THR A 41 9.44 5.90 1.22
C THR A 41 8.84 6.45 -0.07
N LYS A 42 7.93 5.69 -0.69
CA LYS A 42 7.24 6.11 -1.92
C LYS A 42 5.75 5.86 -1.82
N ASN A 43 4.96 6.84 -2.26
CA ASN A 43 3.52 6.66 -2.47
C ASN A 43 3.31 5.80 -3.72
N ILE A 44 2.51 4.74 -3.61
CA ILE A 44 2.20 3.84 -4.73
C ILE A 44 0.72 3.85 -5.12
N GLY A 45 -0.08 4.67 -4.45
CA GLY A 45 -1.50 4.81 -4.71
C GLY A 45 -2.31 5.07 -3.45
N GLN A 46 -3.61 5.16 -3.65
CA GLN A 46 -4.58 5.46 -2.60
C GLN A 46 -5.69 4.42 -2.62
N LEU A 47 -6.25 4.12 -1.45
CA LEU A 47 -7.45 3.32 -1.31
C LEU A 47 -8.60 4.27 -0.99
N ASN A 48 -9.53 4.41 -1.92
CA ASN A 48 -10.81 5.03 -1.64
C ASN A 48 -11.79 3.93 -1.25
N ASN A 49 -12.26 3.96 0.00
CA ASN A 49 -13.16 2.96 0.53
C ASN A 49 -14.52 3.61 0.80
N SER A 50 -15.34 3.71 -0.25
CA SER A 50 -16.68 4.30 -0.16
C SER A 50 -17.72 3.33 0.45
N ASN A 51 -17.44 2.03 0.45
CA ASN A 51 -18.42 0.97 0.70
C ASN A 51 -18.03 -0.05 1.79
N GLY A 52 -16.94 0.18 2.55
CA GLY A 52 -16.59 -0.48 3.82
C GLY A 52 -16.15 -1.94 3.75
N LYS A 53 -16.23 -2.58 2.58
CA LYS A 53 -16.13 -4.06 2.48
C LYS A 53 -14.76 -4.55 2.05
N ARG A 54 -14.29 -4.09 0.89
CA ARG A 54 -13.02 -4.55 0.30
C ARG A 54 -12.53 -3.53 -0.73
N THR A 55 -11.27 -3.13 -0.61
CA THR A 55 -10.58 -2.32 -1.62
C THR A 55 -9.31 -3.05 -2.03
N THR A 56 -9.05 -3.09 -3.34
CA THR A 56 -7.84 -3.68 -3.90
C THR A 56 -7.05 -2.61 -4.62
N LEU A 57 -5.75 -2.51 -4.34
CA LEU A 57 -4.80 -1.73 -5.11
C LEU A 57 -3.85 -2.71 -5.81
N LYS A 58 -3.76 -2.61 -7.14
CA LYS A 58 -2.80 -3.36 -7.94
C LYS A 58 -1.88 -2.38 -8.64
N THR A 59 -0.57 -2.50 -8.41
CA THR A 59 0.43 -1.62 -8.99
C THR A 59 1.67 -2.39 -9.43
N LEU A 60 2.44 -1.79 -10.33
CA LEU A 60 3.72 -2.31 -10.80
C LEU A 60 4.83 -1.41 -10.29
N THR A 61 5.88 -2.00 -9.74
CA THR A 61 7.06 -1.26 -9.28
C THR A 61 8.34 -1.96 -9.73
N ALA A 62 9.30 -1.20 -10.23
CA ALA A 62 10.65 -1.71 -10.50
C ALA A 62 11.51 -1.76 -9.22
N PHE A 63 11.02 -1.20 -8.11
CA PHE A 63 11.74 -1.15 -6.84
C PHE A 63 11.53 -2.44 -6.04
N ASN A 64 12.61 -2.92 -5.41
CA ASN A 64 12.50 -3.95 -4.38
C ASN A 64 11.82 -3.34 -3.16
N VAL A 65 10.73 -3.94 -2.71
CA VAL A 65 9.94 -3.44 -1.58
C VAL A 65 10.23 -4.29 -0.35
N LYS A 66 10.60 -3.61 0.73
CA LYS A 66 10.85 -4.18 2.04
C LYS A 66 9.58 -4.18 2.89
N GLU A 67 8.87 -3.07 2.89
CA GLU A 67 7.67 -2.86 3.72
C GLU A 67 6.58 -2.15 2.93
N ILE A 68 5.33 -2.45 3.26
CA ILE A 68 4.15 -1.72 2.78
C ILE A 68 3.36 -1.28 3.99
N PHE A 69 2.93 -0.03 4.01
CA PHE A 69 2.07 0.48 5.07
C PHE A 69 1.00 1.41 4.51
N ILE A 70 -0.08 1.53 5.27
CA ILE A 70 -1.25 2.33 4.93
C ILE A 70 -1.37 3.43 5.97
N THR A 71 -1.53 4.67 5.54
CA THR A 71 -1.86 5.79 6.41
C THR A 71 -3.24 6.33 6.08
N ALA A 72 -3.92 6.90 7.07
CA ALA A 72 -5.14 7.68 6.85
C ALA A 72 -4.80 9.16 6.80
N GLU A 73 -5.05 9.77 5.64
CA GLU A 73 -4.55 11.08 5.25
C GLU A 73 -5.69 12.06 4.99
N ASN A 74 -5.38 13.36 5.13
CA ASN A 74 -6.32 14.43 4.80
C ASN A 74 -6.34 14.76 3.30
N GLN A 75 -5.30 14.34 2.56
CA GLN A 75 -5.14 14.62 1.13
C GLN A 75 -4.43 13.45 0.44
N GLY A 76 -4.74 13.23 -0.83
CA GLY A 76 -4.22 12.09 -1.59
C GLY A 76 -2.82 12.30 -2.20
N ASP A 77 -2.51 13.52 -2.62
CA ASP A 77 -1.27 13.83 -3.35
C ASP A 77 -0.15 14.24 -2.39
N LEU A 78 0.26 13.29 -1.55
CA LEU A 78 1.33 13.49 -0.57
C LEU A 78 2.65 12.89 -1.08
N SER A 79 3.74 13.63 -0.90
CA SER A 79 5.11 13.17 -1.15
C SER A 79 5.70 12.40 0.02
N TYR A 80 5.12 12.51 1.21
CA TYR A 80 5.49 11.76 2.42
C TYR A 80 4.26 11.55 3.32
N PRO A 81 4.21 10.48 4.13
CA PRO A 81 3.10 10.23 5.04
C PRO A 81 3.03 11.32 6.12
N MET A 82 1.85 11.90 6.31
CA MET A 82 1.58 12.95 7.30
C MET A 82 0.54 12.54 8.33
N GLY A 83 -0.23 11.51 8.01
CA GLY A 83 -1.37 11.04 8.77
C GLY A 83 -1.04 9.91 9.71
N THR A 84 -2.09 9.22 10.14
CA THR A 84 -1.98 8.13 11.11
C THR A 84 -1.72 6.82 10.38
N GLU A 85 -0.72 6.06 10.80
CA GLU A 85 -0.51 4.69 10.31
C GLU A 85 -1.64 3.78 10.79
N ILE A 86 -2.25 3.06 9.85
CA ILE A 86 -3.38 2.17 10.06
C ILE A 86 -2.94 0.71 10.10
N SER A 87 -2.00 0.37 9.24
CA SER A 87 -1.49 -1.00 9.12
C SER A 87 -0.15 -0.99 8.39
N ARG A 88 0.70 -1.95 8.74
CA ARG A 88 2.00 -2.19 8.13
C ARG A 88 2.23 -3.68 7.97
N THR A 89 2.88 -4.05 6.88
CA THR A 89 3.34 -5.42 6.63
C THR A 89 4.71 -5.40 5.99
N THR A 90 5.49 -6.44 6.25
CA THR A 90 6.84 -6.59 5.70
C THR A 90 6.91 -7.83 4.82
N PHE A 91 7.74 -7.77 3.77
CA PHE A 91 8.06 -8.93 2.96
C PHE A 91 9.08 -9.80 3.72
N GLY A 92 8.60 -10.46 4.76
CA GLY A 92 9.38 -11.27 5.72
C GLY A 92 8.48 -11.92 6.76
N ASP A 93 7.31 -11.31 7.02
CA ASP A 93 6.23 -11.99 7.72
C ASP A 93 5.66 -13.10 6.85
N SER A 94 5.75 -14.33 7.37
CA SER A 94 5.40 -15.64 6.79
C SER A 94 3.95 -15.82 6.27
N LYS A 95 3.19 -14.75 6.01
CA LYS A 95 1.80 -14.79 5.51
C LYS A 95 1.61 -14.38 4.05
N MET A 96 2.64 -13.89 3.36
CA MET A 96 2.56 -13.63 1.91
C MET A 96 3.15 -14.83 1.15
N LYS A 97 2.31 -15.81 0.75
CA LYS A 97 2.72 -16.87 -0.17
C LYS A 97 3.10 -16.23 -1.51
N LYS A 98 4.40 -16.22 -1.83
CA LYS A 98 4.90 -15.96 -3.18
C LYS A 98 4.26 -17.01 -4.10
N LEU A 99 3.32 -16.60 -4.94
CA LEU A 99 2.79 -17.43 -6.02
C LEU A 99 3.92 -17.57 -7.06
N THR A 100 4.77 -18.58 -6.87
CA THR A 100 5.65 -19.07 -7.93
C THR A 100 4.85 -20.11 -8.71
N SER A 101 4.46 -19.78 -9.95
CA SER A 101 3.96 -20.79 -10.89
C SER A 101 5.13 -21.64 -11.38
N ASN A 102 4.92 -22.95 -11.40
CA ASN A 102 5.76 -23.97 -12.05
C ASN A 102 5.81 -23.79 -13.56
#